data_AF-A0A084EWD2-F1
#
_entry.id   AF-A0A084EWD2-F1
#
_cell.length_a   1.000
_cell.length_b   1.000
_cell.length_c   1.000
_cell.angle_alpha   90.00
_cell.angle_beta   90.00
_cell.angle_gamma   90.00
#
_symmetry.space_group_name_H-M   'P 1'
#
loop_
_entity.id
_entity.type
_entity.pdbx_description
1 polymer ?
#
loop_
_entity_poly.entity_id
_entity_poly.type
_entity_poly.pdbx_seq_one_letter_code
_entity_poly.pdbx_strand_id
1 'polypeptide(L)'
;MKNSVSKYKKGILFALGTVATLGVVSIVAASCAKPLINVNSINTYYKVPTSTESQAFHSLYKTMSNEGTRAFVLGGFMQPPALLSGLENNVFNKDSIALLVDIGFAENDETKAKLNNIKDKLSRVSSVVFNVEEAAFLAGIATAYQLNSNQERFLKDNKGLTWGGYVGINLSSTTPFLAGFSAGVKWANEKLKDKDIKQENSQTTKKYVEVKEQQLVQNSSAVGGFDVGMGDKVVNEFIDLDVDVLLVVAGGGQSRDAVQRVNSSSKDIMIVGVDVPQENDPLTNVKFGNKEAPIHFSIVKNMDTIVARTLKKATEQPQPFVGNNSEFKKEDEYKLGVHTAAGIDSGAVGISEPGHKYLIAATNLATNQQLVNYSDVVNYFLNKDDVYKQFLANDNLEYVASKGVDKDQKTAQTEKWTHPRAKSFYLSTASSDVFKKAYELADQKDKEADQNKYPKDYYKKLLVAQILSFPGDILADGAFNEKIFNGIVKFYEQVGITIPKPNQK
;
A
#
# COMPACT_ATOMS: atom_id res chain seq x y z
N MET A 1 60.18 7.63 51.70
CA MET A 1 59.41 6.42 52.04
C MET A 1 58.58 6.71 53.29
N LYS A 2 57.28 6.99 53.12
CA LYS A 2 56.31 7.03 54.21
C LYS A 2 55.15 6.15 53.78
N ASN A 3 54.89 5.06 54.52
CA ASN A 3 53.60 4.89 55.19
C ASN A 3 53.54 3.59 55.99
N SER A 4 52.95 3.77 57.17
CA SER A 4 52.64 2.80 58.21
C SER A 4 51.31 2.09 57.96
N VAL A 5 51.31 0.78 58.18
CA VAL A 5 50.39 -0.04 58.99
C VAL A 5 49.09 0.64 59.51
N SER A 6 47.91 0.04 59.23
CA SER A 6 47.01 -0.66 60.20
C SER A 6 45.49 -0.60 59.91
N LYS A 7 44.91 -1.82 59.90
CA LYS A 7 43.62 -2.29 60.46
C LYS A 7 42.28 -1.99 59.76
N TYR A 8 41.68 -3.11 59.36
CA TYR A 8 40.26 -3.38 59.15
C TYR A 8 39.33 -2.89 60.27
N LYS A 9 38.18 -2.33 59.87
CA LYS A 9 36.88 -2.51 60.55
C LYS A 9 35.80 -2.81 59.49
N LYS A 10 35.03 -3.87 59.74
CA LYS A 10 33.85 -4.31 58.97
C LYS A 10 32.73 -3.27 59.04
N GLY A 11 32.01 -3.10 57.93
CA GLY A 11 30.78 -2.31 57.86
C GLY A 11 29.99 -2.62 56.59
N ILE A 12 29.16 -3.66 56.66
CA ILE A 12 27.83 -3.85 56.03
C ILE A 12 27.74 -3.64 54.49
N LEU A 13 27.51 -4.76 53.80
CA LEU A 13 26.96 -4.81 52.44
C LEU A 13 25.61 -4.09 52.38
N PHE A 14 25.51 -3.08 51.53
CA PHE A 14 24.29 -2.82 50.77
C PHE A 14 24.55 -3.25 49.33
N ALA A 15 23.97 -4.39 48.95
CA ALA A 15 23.83 -4.79 47.56
C ALA A 15 22.75 -3.92 46.93
N LEU A 16 23.16 -2.85 46.23
CA LEU A 16 22.34 -2.24 45.19
C LEU A 16 22.78 -2.85 43.87
N GLY A 17 21.95 -3.72 43.32
CA GLY A 17 22.13 -4.30 42.01
C GLY A 17 22.17 -3.19 40.96
N THR A 18 23.35 -2.93 40.42
CA THR A 18 23.54 -2.13 39.23
C THR A 18 23.07 -2.93 38.02
N VAL A 19 21.89 -2.55 37.54
CA VAL A 19 21.36 -2.86 36.21
C VAL A 19 22.43 -2.55 35.18
N ALA A 20 22.63 -3.49 34.24
CA ALA A 20 23.49 -3.36 33.08
C ALA A 20 23.06 -2.18 32.19
N THR A 21 23.55 -0.99 32.51
CA THR A 21 23.66 0.14 31.59
C THR A 21 25.05 0.08 30.98
N LEU A 22 25.13 -0.09 29.65
CA LEU A 22 26.24 0.22 28.73
C LEU A 22 26.34 -0.83 27.61
N GLY A 23 25.32 -0.87 26.76
CA GLY A 23 25.39 -1.48 25.41
C GLY A 23 25.02 -0.52 24.28
N VAL A 24 24.61 0.72 24.60
CA VAL A 24 24.10 1.72 23.63
C VAL A 24 25.12 2.84 23.38
N VAL A 25 26.29 2.80 24.01
CA VAL A 25 27.36 3.80 23.84
C VAL A 25 28.48 3.25 22.98
N SER A 26 28.26 3.12 21.67
CA SER A 26 29.35 2.87 20.70
C SER A 26 29.03 3.35 19.28
N ILE A 27 28.48 4.57 19.12
CA ILE A 27 28.49 5.25 17.79
C ILE A 27 29.11 6.67 17.85
N VAL A 28 29.48 7.20 19.01
CA VAL A 28 30.08 8.55 19.09
C VAL A 28 31.41 8.52 19.85
N ALA A 29 32.35 7.73 19.33
CA ALA A 29 33.77 7.83 19.71
C ALA A 29 34.67 7.33 18.57
N ALA A 30 34.42 7.83 17.36
CA ALA A 30 35.40 7.87 16.27
C ALA A 30 35.20 9.21 15.55
N SER A 31 35.72 10.25 16.16
CA SER A 31 35.79 11.60 15.59
C SER A 31 36.80 11.63 14.44
N CYS A 32 36.31 11.37 13.23
CA CYS A 32 36.79 12.04 12.03
C CYS A 32 35.55 12.60 11.31
N ALA A 33 35.49 13.93 11.23
CA ALA A 33 34.46 14.79 10.65
C ALA A 33 33.60 14.15 9.55
N LYS A 34 32.51 13.47 9.93
CA LYS A 34 31.40 13.28 8.99
C LYS A 34 30.62 14.60 8.93
N PRO A 35 30.39 15.16 7.73
CA PRO A 35 29.55 16.34 7.59
C PRO A 35 28.17 16.03 8.17
N LEU A 36 27.55 17.02 8.79
CA LEU A 36 26.18 16.91 9.29
C LEU A 36 25.26 16.59 8.11
N ILE A 37 24.38 15.59 8.30
CA ILE A 37 23.33 15.27 7.33
C ILE A 37 22.36 16.44 7.26
N ASN A 38 22.02 16.88 6.05
CA ASN A 38 21.05 17.95 5.84
C ASN A 38 19.62 17.45 6.07
N VAL A 39 19.12 17.53 7.30
CA VAL A 39 17.75 17.14 7.68
C VAL A 39 16.63 17.99 7.03
N ASN A 40 16.99 19.07 6.33
CA ASN A 40 16.05 19.86 5.52
C ASN A 40 16.06 19.44 4.04
N SER A 41 16.88 18.47 3.65
CA SER A 41 16.82 17.84 2.33
C SER A 41 15.88 16.65 2.35
N ILE A 42 15.01 16.55 1.35
CA ILE A 42 14.13 15.39 1.18
C ILE A 42 14.92 14.08 1.02
N ASN A 43 16.11 14.12 0.40
CA ASN A 43 16.98 12.95 0.17
C ASN A 43 17.56 12.34 1.47
N THR A 44 17.33 12.98 2.61
CA THR A 44 17.64 12.43 3.94
C THR A 44 16.63 11.34 4.34
N TYR A 45 15.40 11.45 3.86
CA TYR A 45 14.26 10.66 4.33
C TYR A 45 13.89 9.54 3.35
N TYR A 46 14.57 9.42 2.22
CA TYR A 46 14.43 8.27 1.33
C TYR A 46 15.75 7.89 0.67
N LYS A 47 15.89 6.61 0.32
CA LYS A 47 17.01 6.08 -0.47
C LYS A 47 16.51 5.08 -1.49
N VAL A 48 17.28 4.93 -2.56
CA VAL A 48 17.01 4.00 -3.66
C VAL A 48 18.16 3.00 -3.75
N PRO A 49 17.91 1.68 -3.87
CA PRO A 49 18.98 0.70 -4.00
C PRO A 49 19.72 0.87 -5.33
N THR A 50 20.98 0.44 -5.39
CA THR A 50 21.79 0.51 -6.61
C THR A 50 21.48 -0.61 -7.61
N SER A 51 20.88 -1.70 -7.16
CA SER A 51 20.37 -2.80 -7.99
C SER A 51 19.17 -3.47 -7.30
N THR A 52 18.53 -4.40 -8.00
CA THR A 52 17.45 -5.24 -7.45
C THR A 52 17.96 -6.40 -6.58
N GLU A 53 19.28 -6.54 -6.40
CA GLU A 53 19.90 -7.60 -5.62
C GLU A 53 19.83 -7.32 -4.10
N SER A 54 19.62 -8.36 -3.30
CA SER A 54 19.52 -8.23 -1.83
C SER A 54 20.70 -7.50 -1.19
N GLN A 55 21.91 -7.68 -1.74
CA GLN A 55 23.13 -7.03 -1.24
C GLN A 55 23.09 -5.49 -1.35
N ALA A 56 22.40 -4.95 -2.36
CA ALA A 56 22.23 -3.51 -2.52
C ALA A 56 21.35 -2.95 -1.39
N PHE A 57 20.22 -3.62 -1.10
CA PHE A 57 19.34 -3.26 0.02
C PHE A 57 20.05 -3.38 1.38
N HIS A 58 20.79 -4.47 1.59
CA HIS A 58 21.58 -4.69 2.80
C HIS A 58 22.59 -3.56 3.06
N SER A 59 23.26 -3.12 2.00
CA SER A 59 24.21 -2.01 2.06
C SER A 59 23.50 -0.69 2.42
N LEU A 60 22.29 -0.46 1.89
CA LEU A 60 21.46 0.68 2.29
C LEU A 60 21.02 0.62 3.75
N TYR A 61 20.50 -0.52 4.23
CA TYR A 61 20.08 -0.69 5.63
C TYR A 61 21.21 -0.32 6.59
N LYS A 62 22.43 -0.80 6.30
CA LYS A 62 23.63 -0.51 7.09
C LYS A 62 24.00 0.97 7.02
N THR A 63 24.00 1.56 5.82
CA THR A 63 24.38 2.96 5.61
C THR A 63 23.44 3.90 6.36
N MET A 64 22.13 3.74 6.18
CA MET A 64 21.13 4.56 6.86
C MET A 64 21.11 4.34 8.37
N SER A 65 21.35 3.11 8.85
CA SER A 65 21.52 2.85 10.28
C SER A 65 22.71 3.61 10.88
N ASN A 66 23.83 3.68 10.14
CA ASN A 66 25.01 4.46 10.54
C ASN A 66 24.76 5.98 10.49
N GLU A 67 23.81 6.42 9.68
CA GLU A 67 23.36 7.82 9.55
C GLU A 67 22.34 8.23 10.62
N GLY A 68 21.77 7.27 11.36
CA GLY A 68 20.86 7.53 12.48
C GLY A 68 19.45 6.97 12.30
N THR A 69 19.13 6.41 11.14
CA THR A 69 17.83 5.77 10.88
C THR A 69 17.62 4.55 11.77
N ARG A 70 16.43 4.43 12.34
CA ARG A 70 15.99 3.34 13.22
C ARG A 70 14.64 2.75 12.82
N ALA A 71 13.84 3.43 12.01
CA ALA A 71 12.67 2.87 11.37
C ALA A 71 12.80 2.95 9.84
N PHE A 72 12.70 1.79 9.21
CA PHE A 72 12.74 1.63 7.77
C PHE A 72 11.33 1.39 7.24
N VAL A 73 10.83 2.30 6.41
CA VAL A 73 9.56 2.10 5.69
C VAL A 73 9.88 1.49 4.33
N LEU A 74 9.42 0.27 4.11
CA LEU A 74 9.81 -0.60 3.02
C LEU A 74 8.57 -0.90 2.16
N GLY A 75 8.36 -0.09 1.12
CA GLY A 75 7.26 -0.28 0.17
C GLY A 75 7.67 -1.18 -1.00
N GLY A 76 6.73 -1.96 -1.51
CA GLY A 76 6.84 -2.65 -2.80
C GLY A 76 7.40 -4.09 -2.75
N PHE A 77 7.16 -4.82 -3.85
CA PHE A 77 7.31 -6.28 -3.91
C PHE A 77 8.74 -6.82 -3.75
N MET A 78 9.76 -5.96 -3.93
CA MET A 78 11.18 -6.32 -3.83
C MET A 78 11.72 -6.36 -2.41
N GLN A 79 11.01 -5.76 -1.44
CA GLN A 79 11.50 -5.62 -0.06
C GLN A 79 11.47 -6.91 0.78
N PRO A 80 10.43 -7.77 0.72
CA PRO A 80 10.36 -8.92 1.62
C PRO A 80 11.56 -9.89 1.51
N PRO A 81 12.03 -10.29 0.31
CA PRO A 81 13.20 -11.18 0.20
C PRO A 81 14.47 -10.54 0.80
N ALA A 82 14.71 -9.26 0.52
CA ALA A 82 15.87 -8.53 1.01
C ALA A 82 15.84 -8.37 2.55
N LEU A 83 14.68 -8.05 3.12
CA LEU A 83 14.50 -7.94 4.57
C LEU A 83 14.68 -9.29 5.26
N LEU A 84 14.06 -10.36 4.75
CA LEU A 84 14.20 -11.71 5.33
C LEU A 84 15.66 -12.14 5.39
N SER A 85 16.37 -12.06 4.26
CA SER A 85 17.79 -12.39 4.20
C SER A 85 18.63 -11.47 5.11
N GLY A 86 18.27 -10.20 5.23
CA GLY A 86 18.96 -9.25 6.11
C GLY A 86 18.77 -9.57 7.60
N LEU A 87 17.58 -10.04 7.99
CA LEU A 87 17.29 -10.49 9.35
C LEU A 87 17.99 -11.81 9.65
N GLU A 88 17.90 -12.80 8.77
CA GLU A 88 18.57 -14.12 8.90
C GLU A 88 20.08 -13.94 9.13
N ASN A 89 20.73 -13.14 8.28
CA ASN A 89 22.18 -12.94 8.29
C ASN A 89 22.67 -11.84 9.26
N ASN A 90 21.79 -11.30 10.12
CA ASN A 90 22.11 -10.21 11.06
C ASN A 90 22.71 -8.95 10.40
N VAL A 91 22.36 -8.70 9.13
CA VAL A 91 22.76 -7.49 8.40
C VAL A 91 21.83 -6.33 8.71
N PHE A 92 20.55 -6.63 8.98
CA PHE A 92 19.59 -5.65 9.45
C PHE A 92 19.87 -5.30 10.92
N ASN A 93 20.14 -4.02 11.20
CA ASN A 93 20.54 -3.57 12.53
C ASN A 93 19.51 -3.99 13.61
N LYS A 94 19.98 -4.58 14.71
CA LYS A 94 19.15 -5.07 15.82
C LYS A 94 18.36 -3.98 16.54
N ASP A 95 18.85 -2.75 16.50
CA ASP A 95 18.24 -1.56 17.11
C ASP A 95 17.28 -0.84 16.15
N SER A 96 17.00 -1.44 14.99
CA SER A 96 16.09 -0.89 13.99
C SER A 96 14.81 -1.71 13.86
N ILE A 97 13.76 -1.09 13.34
CA ILE A 97 12.49 -1.72 12.98
C ILE A 97 12.23 -1.61 11.48
N ALA A 98 11.44 -2.52 10.94
CA ALA A 98 11.02 -2.51 9.53
C ALA A 98 9.49 -2.48 9.43
N LEU A 99 8.98 -1.61 8.56
CA LEU A 99 7.58 -1.51 8.20
C LEU A 99 7.45 -1.93 6.73
N LEU A 100 7.05 -3.18 6.49
CA LEU A 100 6.73 -3.66 5.13
C LEU A 100 5.33 -3.18 4.74
N VAL A 101 5.20 -2.57 3.57
CA VAL A 101 3.93 -2.01 3.07
C VAL A 101 3.62 -2.56 1.67
N ASP A 102 2.34 -2.91 1.47
CA ASP A 102 1.71 -3.37 0.21
C ASP A 102 2.00 -4.82 -0.18
N ILE A 103 3.14 -5.37 0.22
CA ILE A 103 3.40 -6.80 0.12
C ILE A 103 3.79 -7.40 1.48
N GLY A 104 3.30 -8.62 1.69
CA GLY A 104 3.61 -9.42 2.87
C GLY A 104 4.73 -10.41 2.60
N PHE A 105 4.92 -11.32 3.53
CA PHE A 105 5.69 -12.53 3.26
C PHE A 105 4.83 -13.50 2.46
N ALA A 106 5.42 -14.18 1.48
CA ALA A 106 4.70 -15.21 0.72
C ALA A 106 4.22 -16.32 1.66
N GLU A 107 2.98 -16.78 1.53
CA GLU A 107 2.41 -17.81 2.41
C GLU A 107 2.73 -19.25 1.96
N ASN A 108 3.94 -19.47 1.42
CA ASN A 108 4.41 -20.81 1.06
C ASN A 108 5.21 -21.47 2.20
N ASP A 109 5.35 -22.79 2.14
CA ASP A 109 5.99 -23.58 3.21
C ASP A 109 7.45 -23.18 3.45
N GLU A 110 8.19 -22.84 2.40
CA GLU A 110 9.58 -22.37 2.50
C GLU A 110 9.66 -21.07 3.31
N THR A 111 8.81 -20.09 3.01
CA THR A 111 8.78 -18.80 3.69
C THR A 111 8.30 -18.97 5.13
N LYS A 112 7.30 -19.82 5.38
CA LYS A 112 6.86 -20.16 6.75
C LYS A 112 7.99 -20.77 7.57
N ALA A 113 8.76 -21.69 7.00
CA ALA A 113 9.92 -22.27 7.66
C ALA A 113 10.99 -21.21 7.98
N LYS A 114 11.28 -20.31 7.02
CA LYS A 114 12.20 -19.18 7.24
C LYS A 114 11.72 -18.26 8.36
N LEU A 115 10.46 -17.83 8.32
CA LEU A 115 9.87 -16.98 9.36
C LEU A 115 9.96 -17.62 10.75
N ASN A 116 9.72 -18.93 10.85
CA ASN A 116 9.86 -19.67 12.12
C ASN A 116 11.31 -19.64 12.64
N ASN A 117 12.31 -19.73 11.77
CA ASN A 117 13.73 -19.71 12.15
C ASN A 117 14.22 -18.34 12.67
N ILE A 118 13.52 -17.25 12.32
CA ILE A 118 13.87 -15.87 12.73
C ILE A 118 12.80 -15.21 13.60
N LYS A 119 11.94 -16.00 14.22
CA LYS A 119 10.74 -15.52 14.92
C LYS A 119 11.04 -14.48 16.01
N ASP A 120 12.16 -14.62 16.71
CA ASP A 120 12.65 -13.67 17.71
C ASP A 120 12.95 -12.28 17.10
N LYS A 121 13.45 -12.26 15.87
CA LYS A 121 13.80 -11.04 15.14
C LYS A 121 12.57 -10.34 14.56
N LEU A 122 11.50 -11.10 14.27
CA LEU A 122 10.26 -10.58 13.71
C LEU A 122 9.47 -9.68 14.67
N SER A 123 9.80 -9.69 15.96
CA SER A 123 9.27 -8.73 16.95
C SER A 123 9.51 -7.26 16.58
N ARG A 124 10.43 -6.98 15.65
CA ARG A 124 10.81 -5.65 15.15
C ARG A 124 10.24 -5.34 13.75
N VAL A 125 9.39 -6.21 13.22
CA VAL A 125 8.79 -6.06 11.89
C VAL A 125 7.29 -5.85 12.03
N SER A 126 6.76 -4.81 11.42
CA SER A 126 5.34 -4.70 11.10
C SER A 126 5.16 -4.90 9.61
N SER A 127 4.22 -5.74 9.19
CA SER A 127 3.90 -5.95 7.78
C SER A 127 2.44 -5.60 7.55
N VAL A 128 2.16 -4.84 6.49
CA VAL A 128 0.79 -4.48 6.12
C VAL A 128 0.57 -4.77 4.64
N VAL A 129 -0.46 -5.55 4.37
CA VAL A 129 -1.00 -5.79 3.02
C VAL A 129 -2.41 -5.23 2.96
N PHE A 130 -2.87 -4.90 1.76
CA PHE A 130 -4.17 -4.29 1.54
C PHE A 130 -5.10 -5.30 0.88
N ASN A 131 -6.27 -5.53 1.48
CA ASN A 131 -7.35 -6.32 0.88
C ASN A 131 -8.08 -5.48 -0.17
N VAL A 132 -7.37 -5.09 -1.22
CA VAL A 132 -7.84 -4.19 -2.29
C VAL A 132 -9.06 -4.72 -3.03
N GLU A 133 -9.25 -6.03 -3.05
CA GLU A 133 -10.42 -6.68 -3.62
C GLU A 133 -11.72 -6.22 -2.95
N GLU A 134 -11.68 -5.85 -1.68
CA GLU A 134 -12.83 -5.33 -0.93
C GLU A 134 -13.32 -4.00 -1.52
N ALA A 135 -12.38 -3.11 -1.82
CA ALA A 135 -12.66 -1.81 -2.44
C ALA A 135 -12.91 -1.93 -3.94
N ALA A 136 -12.20 -2.83 -4.63
CA ALA A 136 -12.40 -3.09 -6.05
C ALA A 136 -13.80 -3.65 -6.34
N PHE A 137 -14.35 -4.48 -5.45
CA PHE A 137 -15.76 -4.91 -5.52
C PHE A 137 -16.71 -3.72 -5.53
N LEU A 138 -16.53 -2.77 -4.62
CA LEU A 138 -17.36 -1.56 -4.59
C LEU A 138 -17.14 -0.69 -5.84
N ALA A 139 -15.91 -0.60 -6.35
CA ALA A 139 -15.62 0.09 -7.59
C ALA A 139 -16.32 -0.54 -8.79
N GLY A 140 -16.34 -1.87 -8.89
CA GLY A 140 -17.05 -2.57 -9.97
C GLY A 140 -18.54 -2.25 -9.99
N ILE A 141 -19.18 -2.16 -8.82
CA ILE A 141 -20.58 -1.72 -8.70
C ILE A 141 -20.75 -0.27 -9.14
N ALA A 142 -19.89 0.62 -8.63
CA ALA A 142 -19.92 2.04 -8.98
C ALA A 142 -19.75 2.27 -10.48
N THR A 143 -18.78 1.58 -11.10
CA THR A 143 -18.55 1.61 -12.54
C THR A 143 -19.77 1.13 -13.32
N ALA A 144 -20.33 -0.02 -12.96
CA ALA A 144 -21.45 -0.60 -13.70
C ALA A 144 -22.67 0.35 -13.68
N TYR A 145 -22.92 0.99 -12.54
CA TYR A 145 -23.96 2.01 -12.43
C TYR A 145 -23.61 3.29 -13.21
N GLN A 146 -22.36 3.77 -13.16
CA GLN A 146 -21.93 4.96 -13.88
C GLN A 146 -22.07 4.81 -15.40
N LEU A 147 -21.68 3.65 -15.97
CA LEU A 147 -21.90 3.37 -17.38
C LEU A 147 -23.39 3.40 -17.72
N ASN A 148 -24.21 2.79 -16.87
CA ASN A 148 -25.65 2.73 -17.06
C ASN A 148 -26.39 4.05 -16.83
N SER A 149 -25.84 4.97 -16.04
CA SER A 149 -26.36 6.34 -15.95
C SER A 149 -25.94 7.19 -17.15
N ASN A 150 -24.99 6.74 -17.97
CA ASN A 150 -24.45 7.47 -19.11
C ASN A 150 -24.60 6.69 -20.43
N GLN A 151 -25.72 5.98 -20.61
CA GLN A 151 -25.88 5.10 -21.78
C GLN A 151 -25.81 5.83 -23.13
N GLU A 152 -26.15 7.11 -23.20
CA GLU A 152 -26.01 7.89 -24.45
C GLU A 152 -24.56 8.05 -24.90
N ARG A 153 -23.63 8.03 -23.93
CA ARG A 153 -22.20 8.10 -24.20
C ARG A 153 -21.62 6.73 -24.53
N PHE A 154 -21.92 5.72 -23.71
CA PHE A 154 -21.23 4.43 -23.75
C PHE A 154 -21.95 3.35 -24.57
N LEU A 155 -23.29 3.38 -24.63
CA LEU A 155 -24.08 2.37 -25.36
C LEU A 155 -24.28 2.72 -26.85
N LYS A 156 -23.26 3.31 -27.48
CA LYS A 156 -23.31 3.61 -28.91
C LYS A 156 -23.28 2.32 -29.73
N ASP A 157 -23.94 2.34 -30.88
CA ASP A 157 -23.87 1.26 -31.89
C ASP A 157 -24.31 -0.14 -31.44
N ASN A 158 -25.12 -0.24 -30.38
CA ASN A 158 -25.67 -1.50 -29.83
C ASN A 158 -24.61 -2.55 -29.42
N LYS A 159 -23.36 -2.16 -29.18
CA LYS A 159 -22.26 -3.09 -28.81
C LYS A 159 -22.38 -3.67 -27.38
N GLY A 160 -23.29 -3.17 -26.56
CA GLY A 160 -23.38 -3.49 -25.13
C GLY A 160 -22.45 -2.62 -24.28
N LEU A 161 -22.44 -2.81 -22.96
CA LEU A 161 -21.49 -2.15 -22.05
C LEU A 161 -20.37 -3.11 -21.68
N THR A 162 -19.15 -2.62 -21.65
CA THR A 162 -17.96 -3.46 -21.54
C THR A 162 -16.87 -2.86 -20.66
N TRP A 163 -16.07 -3.72 -20.03
CA TRP A 163 -14.88 -3.33 -19.31
C TRP A 163 -13.71 -4.25 -19.64
N GLY A 164 -12.49 -3.74 -19.52
CA GLY A 164 -11.25 -4.51 -19.59
C GLY A 164 -10.31 -4.10 -18.46
N GLY A 165 -9.36 -4.98 -18.13
CA GLY A 165 -8.38 -4.69 -17.10
C GLY A 165 -7.07 -5.44 -17.30
N TYR A 166 -6.00 -4.86 -16.77
CA TYR A 166 -4.67 -5.48 -16.78
C TYR A 166 -3.86 -5.09 -15.55
N VAL A 167 -2.86 -5.91 -15.23
CA VAL A 167 -1.89 -5.70 -14.15
C VAL A 167 -0.50 -5.50 -14.72
N GLY A 168 0.35 -4.76 -13.99
CA GLY A 168 1.79 -4.71 -14.26
C GLY A 168 2.41 -6.10 -14.21
N ILE A 169 2.32 -6.73 -13.03
CA ILE A 169 2.76 -8.10 -12.76
C ILE A 169 1.62 -8.83 -12.04
N ASN A 170 1.43 -10.12 -12.33
CA ASN A 170 0.51 -10.97 -11.58
C ASN A 170 1.07 -11.27 -10.17
N LEU A 171 0.59 -10.55 -9.16
CA LEU A 171 1.01 -10.66 -7.76
C LEU A 171 -0.20 -10.67 -6.84
N SER A 172 0.01 -11.09 -5.59
CA SER A 172 -1.02 -11.02 -4.54
C SER A 172 -1.42 -9.60 -4.16
N SER A 173 -0.74 -8.56 -4.65
CA SER A 173 -1.08 -7.14 -4.43
C SER A 173 -1.74 -6.47 -5.64
N THR A 174 -1.80 -7.14 -6.80
CA THR A 174 -2.33 -6.59 -8.07
C THR A 174 -3.53 -7.37 -8.58
N THR A 175 -3.45 -8.70 -8.63
CA THR A 175 -4.54 -9.56 -9.12
C THR A 175 -5.85 -9.42 -8.32
N PRO A 176 -5.82 -9.24 -6.98
CA PRO A 176 -7.04 -8.99 -6.20
C PRO A 176 -7.89 -7.80 -6.68
N PHE A 177 -7.29 -6.79 -7.33
CA PHE A 177 -8.07 -5.69 -7.93
C PHE A 177 -9.02 -6.21 -9.02
N LEU A 178 -8.52 -7.02 -9.96
CA LEU A 178 -9.33 -7.55 -11.07
C LEU A 178 -10.40 -8.52 -10.57
N ALA A 179 -10.05 -9.39 -9.62
CA ALA A 179 -10.98 -10.33 -9.01
C ALA A 179 -12.14 -9.60 -8.28
N GLY A 180 -11.81 -8.62 -7.44
CA GLY A 180 -12.81 -7.81 -6.74
C GLY A 180 -13.69 -7.02 -7.71
N PHE A 181 -13.08 -6.34 -8.68
CA PHE A 181 -13.81 -5.54 -9.66
C PHE A 181 -14.80 -6.38 -10.49
N SER A 182 -14.35 -7.53 -11.02
CA SER A 182 -15.20 -8.46 -11.76
C SER A 182 -16.38 -8.95 -10.91
N ALA A 183 -16.13 -9.31 -9.63
CA ALA A 183 -17.18 -9.71 -8.69
C ALA A 183 -18.19 -8.58 -8.41
N GLY A 184 -17.73 -7.34 -8.30
CA GLY A 184 -18.57 -6.15 -8.14
C GLY A 184 -19.46 -5.87 -9.36
N VAL A 185 -18.90 -5.96 -10.57
CA VAL A 185 -19.66 -5.85 -11.83
C VAL A 185 -20.72 -6.95 -11.91
N LYS A 186 -20.37 -8.18 -11.56
CA LYS A 186 -21.33 -9.30 -11.50
C LYS A 186 -22.46 -9.04 -10.51
N TRP A 187 -22.15 -8.55 -9.31
CA TRP A 187 -23.16 -8.15 -8.34
C TRP A 187 -24.12 -7.11 -8.93
N ALA A 188 -23.60 -6.09 -9.62
CA ALA A 188 -24.44 -5.06 -10.24
C ALA A 188 -25.33 -5.64 -11.35
N ASN A 189 -24.77 -6.49 -12.22
CA ASN A 189 -25.53 -7.17 -13.27
C ASN A 189 -26.68 -8.01 -12.72
N GLU A 190 -26.49 -8.68 -11.58
CA GLU A 190 -27.52 -9.50 -10.95
C GLU A 190 -28.57 -8.65 -10.22
N LYS A 191 -28.14 -7.67 -9.42
CA LYS A 191 -29.01 -6.91 -8.51
C LYS A 191 -29.73 -5.74 -9.17
N LEU A 192 -29.16 -5.19 -10.23
CA LEU A 192 -29.73 -4.08 -10.99
C LEU A 192 -30.45 -4.53 -12.27
N LYS A 193 -30.48 -5.84 -12.55
CA LYS A 193 -31.22 -6.40 -13.67
C LYS A 193 -32.66 -5.87 -13.68
N ASP A 194 -33.11 -5.44 -14.86
CA ASP A 194 -34.46 -4.92 -15.13
C ASP A 194 -34.85 -3.63 -14.36
N LYS A 195 -33.93 -3.06 -13.56
CA LYS A 195 -34.14 -1.79 -12.87
C LYS A 195 -34.04 -0.61 -13.83
N ASP A 196 -34.74 0.46 -13.49
CA ASP A 196 -34.69 1.74 -14.21
C ASP A 196 -33.59 2.62 -13.62
N ILE A 197 -32.57 2.91 -14.43
CA ILE A 197 -31.40 3.70 -14.07
C ILE A 197 -31.61 5.13 -14.53
N LYS A 198 -31.54 6.08 -13.60
CA LYS A 198 -31.60 7.52 -13.91
C LYS A 198 -30.41 7.90 -14.79
N GLN A 199 -30.70 8.57 -15.90
CA GLN A 199 -29.68 9.06 -16.81
C GLN A 199 -29.08 10.36 -16.27
N GLU A 200 -27.75 10.46 -16.29
CA GLU A 200 -26.98 11.61 -15.84
C GLU A 200 -27.32 12.82 -16.73
N ASN A 201 -27.48 13.99 -16.10
CA ASN A 201 -27.92 15.22 -16.77
C ASN A 201 -29.31 15.14 -17.44
N SER A 202 -30.14 14.16 -17.06
CA SER A 202 -31.49 13.98 -17.57
C SER A 202 -32.51 13.64 -16.47
N GLN A 203 -33.79 13.86 -16.77
CA GLN A 203 -34.91 13.38 -15.95
C GLN A 203 -35.41 11.99 -16.39
N THR A 204 -34.87 11.46 -17.48
CA THR A 204 -35.26 10.15 -18.01
C THR A 204 -34.55 9.02 -17.28
N THR A 205 -35.20 7.85 -17.29
CA THR A 205 -34.61 6.58 -16.87
C THR A 205 -34.47 5.65 -18.07
N LYS A 206 -33.49 4.75 -18.03
CA LYS A 206 -33.33 3.66 -19.00
C LYS A 206 -33.13 2.35 -18.26
N LYS A 207 -33.49 1.23 -18.88
CA LYS A 207 -33.26 -0.08 -18.29
C LYS A 207 -31.77 -0.35 -18.13
N TYR A 208 -31.41 -1.01 -17.04
CA TYR A 208 -30.05 -1.49 -16.83
C TYR A 208 -29.62 -2.41 -17.98
N VAL A 209 -28.42 -2.17 -18.50
CA VAL A 209 -27.75 -2.98 -19.50
C VAL A 209 -26.57 -3.68 -18.84
N GLU A 210 -26.47 -4.98 -19.08
CA GLU A 210 -25.40 -5.83 -18.58
C GLU A 210 -24.02 -5.30 -19.02
N VAL A 211 -23.09 -5.23 -18.07
CA VAL A 211 -21.70 -4.85 -18.31
C VAL A 211 -20.86 -6.12 -18.38
N LYS A 212 -20.13 -6.32 -19.49
CA LYS A 212 -19.37 -7.55 -19.75
C LYS A 212 -17.87 -7.30 -19.74
N GLU A 213 -17.12 -8.27 -19.25
CA GLU A 213 -15.67 -8.23 -19.38
C GLU A 213 -15.26 -8.58 -20.82
N GLN A 214 -14.39 -7.76 -21.41
CA GLN A 214 -13.75 -8.06 -22.68
C GLN A 214 -12.39 -8.68 -22.44
N GLN A 215 -12.17 -9.84 -23.05
CA GLN A 215 -10.90 -10.55 -22.99
C GLN A 215 -9.99 -10.06 -24.13
N LEU A 216 -8.71 -9.88 -23.83
CA LEU A 216 -7.69 -9.66 -24.84
C LEU A 216 -7.54 -10.93 -25.67
N VAL A 217 -7.33 -10.74 -26.97
CA VAL A 217 -7.04 -11.82 -27.92
C VAL A 217 -5.54 -11.93 -28.10
N GLN A 218 -4.85 -10.81 -28.33
CA GLN A 218 -3.45 -10.75 -28.74
C GLN A 218 -2.49 -10.69 -27.57
N ASN A 219 -2.81 -9.90 -26.55
CA ASN A 219 -1.91 -9.63 -25.43
C ASN A 219 -2.36 -10.31 -24.12
N SER A 220 -1.43 -10.42 -23.17
CA SER A 220 -1.72 -10.90 -21.82
C SER A 220 -2.23 -9.77 -20.94
N SER A 221 -3.11 -10.09 -19.99
CA SER A 221 -3.52 -9.18 -18.91
C SER A 221 -2.37 -8.86 -17.93
N ALA A 222 -1.24 -9.58 -17.95
CA ALA A 222 -0.03 -9.22 -17.22
C ALA A 222 1.03 -8.70 -18.19
N VAL A 223 1.40 -7.43 -18.07
CA VAL A 223 2.31 -6.78 -19.03
C VAL A 223 3.79 -7.02 -18.73
N GLY A 224 4.10 -7.61 -17.56
CA GLY A 224 5.44 -8.06 -17.18
C GLY A 224 6.24 -7.08 -16.32
N GLY A 225 5.68 -5.91 -15.98
CA GLY A 225 6.36 -4.91 -15.18
C GLY A 225 5.55 -3.63 -14.98
N PHE A 226 6.14 -2.67 -14.26
CA PHE A 226 5.53 -1.38 -13.92
C PHE A 226 6.16 -0.20 -14.67
N ASP A 227 7.11 -0.46 -15.56
CA ASP A 227 7.79 0.59 -16.34
C ASP A 227 6.84 1.22 -17.36
N VAL A 228 7.07 2.50 -17.63
CA VAL A 228 6.38 3.29 -18.67
C VAL A 228 6.49 2.58 -20.03
N GLY A 229 5.38 2.53 -20.77
CA GLY A 229 5.28 1.93 -22.10
C GLY A 229 5.04 0.42 -22.15
N MET A 230 5.20 -0.33 -21.04
CA MET A 230 4.98 -1.79 -21.06
C MET A 230 3.52 -2.17 -21.33
N GLY A 231 2.55 -1.37 -20.86
CA GLY A 231 1.11 -1.59 -21.06
C GLY A 231 0.57 -1.13 -22.42
N ASP A 232 1.39 -0.53 -23.28
CA ASP A 232 0.94 0.15 -24.49
C ASP A 232 0.14 -0.72 -25.45
N LYS A 233 0.61 -1.94 -25.69
CA LYS A 233 -0.06 -2.89 -26.60
C LYS A 233 -1.41 -3.34 -26.06
N VAL A 234 -1.50 -3.57 -24.76
CA VAL A 234 -2.73 -3.97 -24.07
C VAL A 234 -3.76 -2.84 -24.12
N VAL A 235 -3.34 -1.60 -23.83
CA VAL A 235 -4.25 -0.44 -23.90
C VAL A 235 -4.76 -0.23 -25.32
N ASN A 236 -3.88 -0.30 -26.34
CA ASN A 236 -4.31 -0.16 -27.73
C ASN A 236 -5.28 -1.27 -28.14
N GLU A 237 -5.03 -2.53 -27.73
CA GLU A 237 -5.95 -3.62 -28.02
C GLU A 237 -7.32 -3.39 -27.39
N PHE A 238 -7.39 -2.93 -26.14
CA PHE A 238 -8.67 -2.58 -25.54
C PHE A 238 -9.37 -1.40 -26.22
N ILE A 239 -8.61 -0.41 -26.72
CA ILE A 239 -9.17 0.67 -27.56
C ILE A 239 -9.75 0.10 -28.86
N ASP A 240 -9.06 -0.84 -29.50
CA ASP A 240 -9.51 -1.50 -30.73
C ASP A 240 -10.74 -2.39 -30.49
N LEU A 241 -10.80 -3.05 -29.33
CA LEU A 241 -11.98 -3.78 -28.83
C LEU A 241 -13.13 -2.85 -28.39
N ASP A 242 -12.89 -1.53 -28.38
CA ASP A 242 -13.86 -0.50 -28.01
C ASP A 242 -14.48 -0.77 -26.63
N VAL A 243 -13.64 -1.00 -25.61
CA VAL A 243 -14.13 -1.13 -24.24
C VAL A 243 -14.63 0.20 -23.69
N ASP A 244 -15.63 0.19 -22.82
CA ASP A 244 -16.14 1.43 -22.21
C ASP A 244 -15.34 1.82 -20.96
N VAL A 245 -14.70 0.83 -20.32
CA VAL A 245 -13.91 1.03 -19.10
C VAL A 245 -12.60 0.26 -19.14
N LEU A 246 -11.55 0.90 -18.64
CA LEU A 246 -10.25 0.32 -18.36
C LEU A 246 -9.91 0.39 -16.88
N LEU A 247 -9.64 -0.76 -16.27
CA LEU A 247 -9.01 -0.86 -14.96
C LEU A 247 -7.50 -1.09 -15.13
N VAL A 248 -6.70 -0.09 -14.76
CA VAL A 248 -5.24 -0.10 -14.96
C VAL A 248 -4.54 -0.33 -13.62
N VAL A 249 -4.06 -1.55 -13.38
CA VAL A 249 -3.40 -1.96 -12.12
C VAL A 249 -1.88 -2.10 -12.33
N ALA A 250 -1.25 -1.01 -12.77
CA ALA A 250 0.14 -1.03 -13.25
C ALA A 250 0.99 0.19 -12.81
N GLY A 251 0.60 0.83 -11.70
CA GLY A 251 1.30 2.01 -11.16
C GLY A 251 1.04 3.30 -11.95
N GLY A 252 1.41 4.44 -11.35
CA GLY A 252 1.07 5.77 -11.91
C GLY A 252 1.66 6.05 -13.29
N GLY A 253 2.86 5.52 -13.58
CA GLY A 253 3.52 5.67 -14.88
C GLY A 253 2.68 5.12 -16.04
N GLN A 254 2.23 3.86 -15.93
CA GLN A 254 1.39 3.25 -16.95
C GLN A 254 -0.06 3.76 -16.94
N SER A 255 -0.60 4.19 -15.79
CA SER A 255 -1.89 4.91 -15.77
C SER A 255 -1.84 6.18 -16.62
N ARG A 256 -0.75 6.95 -16.54
CA ARG A 256 -0.55 8.15 -17.38
C ARG A 256 -0.47 7.80 -18.87
N ASP A 257 0.26 6.73 -19.23
CA ASP A 257 0.35 6.27 -20.62
C ASP A 257 -1.03 5.84 -21.15
N ALA A 258 -1.82 5.13 -20.33
CA ALA A 258 -3.18 4.74 -20.67
C ALA A 258 -4.08 5.96 -20.90
N VAL A 259 -4.02 6.97 -20.02
CA VAL A 259 -4.73 8.25 -20.18
C VAL A 259 -4.36 8.91 -21.51
N GLN A 260 -3.07 8.99 -21.85
CA GLN A 260 -2.61 9.61 -23.10
C GLN A 260 -3.16 8.87 -24.34
N ARG A 261 -3.16 7.53 -24.31
CA ARG A 261 -3.69 6.69 -25.41
C ARG A 261 -5.20 6.83 -25.58
N VAL A 262 -5.94 6.74 -24.48
CA VAL A 262 -7.41 6.92 -24.49
C VAL A 262 -7.77 8.30 -25.04
N ASN A 263 -7.11 9.35 -24.55
CA ASN A 263 -7.36 10.72 -25.03
C ASN A 263 -7.07 10.90 -26.53
N SER A 264 -6.01 10.25 -27.03
CA SER A 264 -5.62 10.30 -28.44
C SER A 264 -6.54 9.47 -29.36
N SER A 265 -7.30 8.53 -28.79
CA SER A 265 -8.30 7.75 -29.53
C SER A 265 -9.56 8.57 -29.82
N SER A 266 -10.44 8.11 -30.71
CA SER A 266 -11.78 8.68 -30.88
C SER A 266 -12.83 8.06 -29.94
N LYS A 267 -12.43 7.10 -29.10
CA LYS A 267 -13.33 6.31 -28.26
C LYS A 267 -13.60 7.00 -26.92
N ASP A 268 -14.83 6.82 -26.43
CA ASP A 268 -15.27 7.28 -25.11
C ASP A 268 -14.94 6.21 -24.06
N ILE A 269 -13.68 6.14 -23.62
CA ILE A 269 -13.23 5.14 -22.64
C ILE A 269 -12.99 5.83 -21.29
N MET A 270 -13.61 5.30 -20.25
CA MET A 270 -13.35 5.69 -18.86
C MET A 270 -12.19 4.85 -18.29
N ILE A 271 -11.39 5.44 -17.42
CA ILE A 271 -10.38 4.73 -16.64
C ILE A 271 -10.78 4.74 -15.15
N VAL A 272 -10.59 3.61 -14.48
CA VAL A 272 -10.63 3.51 -13.01
C VAL A 272 -9.19 3.53 -12.51
N GLY A 273 -8.83 4.58 -11.77
CA GLY A 273 -7.49 4.73 -11.18
C GLY A 273 -7.25 3.76 -10.02
N VAL A 274 -6.00 3.61 -9.59
CA VAL A 274 -5.63 2.75 -8.46
C VAL A 274 -4.59 3.41 -7.55
N ASP A 275 -4.45 2.85 -6.34
CA ASP A 275 -3.56 3.26 -5.25
C ASP A 275 -3.91 4.62 -4.61
N VAL A 276 -4.11 5.66 -5.41
CA VAL A 276 -4.38 7.03 -4.98
C VAL A 276 -5.57 7.61 -5.73
N PRO A 277 -6.24 8.65 -5.19
CA PRO A 277 -7.16 9.46 -6.00
C PRO A 277 -6.40 10.10 -7.17
N GLN A 278 -6.68 9.67 -8.40
CA GLN A 278 -6.03 10.12 -9.64
C GLN A 278 -6.92 11.05 -10.48
N GLU A 279 -8.22 11.13 -10.18
CA GLU A 279 -9.21 11.89 -10.95
C GLU A 279 -8.86 13.39 -11.14
N ASN A 280 -8.18 13.99 -10.17
CA ASN A 280 -7.82 15.40 -10.15
C ASN A 280 -6.31 15.61 -10.23
N ASP A 281 -5.53 14.54 -10.47
CA ASP A 281 -4.08 14.64 -10.60
C ASP A 281 -3.73 15.22 -11.98
N PRO A 282 -3.17 16.45 -12.06
CA PRO A 282 -2.83 17.08 -13.33
C PRO A 282 -1.66 16.41 -14.05
N LEU A 283 -0.88 15.55 -13.38
CA LEU A 283 0.22 14.81 -14.01
C LEU A 283 -0.24 13.50 -14.64
N THR A 284 -1.29 12.88 -14.07
CA THR A 284 -1.80 11.59 -14.52
C THR A 284 -3.04 11.77 -15.40
N ASN A 285 -4.06 12.49 -14.93
CA ASN A 285 -5.37 12.59 -15.58
C ASN A 285 -5.51 13.85 -16.45
N VAL A 286 -4.61 13.99 -17.43
CA VAL A 286 -4.58 15.15 -18.32
C VAL A 286 -5.80 15.16 -19.26
N LYS A 287 -6.45 16.32 -19.37
CA LYS A 287 -7.50 16.57 -20.38
C LYS A 287 -6.89 16.98 -21.71
N PHE A 288 -7.40 16.43 -22.82
CA PHE A 288 -7.01 16.83 -24.17
C PHE A 288 -8.18 17.48 -24.90
N GLY A 289 -8.05 18.77 -25.21
CA GLY A 289 -9.09 19.56 -25.86
C GLY A 289 -10.35 19.66 -24.99
N ASN A 290 -11.51 19.41 -25.59
CA ASN A 290 -12.82 19.50 -24.93
C ASN A 290 -13.30 18.18 -24.30
N LYS A 291 -12.47 17.14 -24.28
CA LYS A 291 -12.83 15.85 -23.67
C LYS A 291 -12.76 15.93 -22.14
N GLU A 292 -13.64 15.17 -21.50
CA GLU A 292 -13.49 14.89 -20.07
C GLU A 292 -12.21 14.10 -19.82
N ALA A 293 -11.65 14.26 -18.63
CA ALA A 293 -10.44 13.53 -18.23
C ALA A 293 -10.80 12.04 -18.09
N PRO A 294 -10.01 11.10 -18.65
CA PRO A 294 -10.40 9.69 -18.68
C PRO A 294 -10.59 9.03 -17.31
N ILE A 295 -9.80 9.40 -16.30
CA ILE A 295 -9.95 8.83 -14.95
C ILE A 295 -11.14 9.50 -14.25
N HIS A 296 -12.18 8.74 -13.95
CA HIS A 296 -13.40 9.28 -13.33
C HIS A 296 -13.39 9.13 -11.81
N PHE A 297 -12.84 8.04 -11.29
CA PHE A 297 -12.60 7.79 -9.87
C PHE A 297 -11.55 6.68 -9.71
N SER A 298 -11.14 6.40 -8.47
CA SER A 298 -10.01 5.52 -8.19
C SER A 298 -10.32 4.52 -7.07
N ILE A 299 -9.71 3.33 -7.12
CA ILE A 299 -9.62 2.40 -6.00
C ILE A 299 -8.40 2.81 -5.17
N VAL A 300 -8.61 3.22 -3.92
CA VAL A 300 -7.62 3.90 -3.10
C VAL A 300 -7.03 2.94 -2.06
N LYS A 301 -5.71 3.04 -1.86
CA LYS A 301 -4.99 2.52 -0.69
C LYS A 301 -4.54 3.70 0.17
N ASN A 302 -5.01 3.78 1.41
CA ASN A 302 -4.67 4.86 2.35
C ASN A 302 -3.30 4.62 3.02
N MET A 303 -2.26 4.42 2.20
CA MET A 303 -0.90 4.08 2.64
C MET A 303 -0.31 5.12 3.60
N ASP A 304 -0.55 6.40 3.34
CA ASP A 304 -0.08 7.49 4.19
C ASP A 304 -0.58 7.35 5.63
N THR A 305 -1.85 6.97 5.79
CA THR A 305 -2.52 6.79 7.06
C THR A 305 -2.02 5.53 7.75
N ILE A 306 -1.80 4.45 7.00
CA ILE A 306 -1.28 3.18 7.52
C ILE A 306 0.17 3.32 8.01
N VAL A 307 1.04 3.97 7.23
CA VAL A 307 2.43 4.23 7.64
C VAL A 307 2.46 5.10 8.90
N ALA A 308 1.69 6.20 8.94
CA ALA A 308 1.63 7.07 10.11
C ALA A 308 1.13 6.31 11.35
N ARG A 309 0.07 5.51 11.21
CA ARG A 309 -0.51 4.69 12.28
C ARG A 309 0.49 3.67 12.82
N THR A 310 1.21 2.98 11.93
CA THR A 310 2.20 1.97 12.28
C THR A 310 3.39 2.58 13.02
N LEU A 311 3.92 3.71 12.53
CA LEU A 311 5.00 4.44 13.20
C LEU A 311 4.57 4.97 14.58
N LYS A 312 3.33 5.48 14.69
CA LYS A 312 2.77 5.89 15.99
C LYS A 312 2.68 4.71 16.96
N LYS A 313 2.15 3.56 16.54
CA LYS A 313 2.13 2.36 17.40
C LYS A 313 3.53 1.92 17.83
N ALA A 314 4.54 2.12 16.99
CA ALA A 314 5.92 1.78 17.32
C ALA A 314 6.58 2.71 18.35
N THR A 315 6.04 3.91 18.62
CA THR A 315 6.51 4.80 19.69
C THR A 315 5.78 4.59 21.02
N GLU A 316 4.68 3.84 21.02
CA GLU A 316 3.89 3.52 22.21
C GLU A 316 4.58 2.44 23.07
N GLN A 317 4.21 2.35 24.35
CA GLN A 317 4.66 1.25 25.22
C GLN A 317 4.18 -0.08 24.61
N PRO A 318 5.07 -1.05 24.31
CA PRO A 318 4.62 -2.32 23.78
C PRO A 318 3.72 -2.98 24.80
N GLN A 319 2.46 -3.16 24.42
CA GLN A 319 1.53 -3.98 25.17
C GLN A 319 1.74 -5.44 24.73
N PRO A 320 1.61 -6.41 25.65
CA PRO A 320 1.45 -7.80 25.26
C PRO A 320 0.40 -7.93 24.17
N PHE A 321 0.59 -8.88 23.26
CA PHE A 321 -0.47 -9.23 22.32
C PHE A 321 -1.68 -9.68 23.11
N VAL A 322 -2.85 -9.15 22.75
CA VAL A 322 -4.11 -9.42 23.45
C VAL A 322 -4.60 -10.83 23.11
N GLY A 323 -4.24 -11.32 21.92
CA GLY A 323 -4.45 -12.70 21.52
C GLY A 323 -3.63 -13.69 22.35
N ASN A 324 -4.28 -14.81 22.69
CA ASN A 324 -3.59 -16.05 23.03
C ASN A 324 -2.99 -16.65 21.73
N ASN A 325 -1.97 -17.51 21.86
CA ASN A 325 -1.10 -18.05 20.78
C ASN A 325 -1.80 -18.71 19.56
N SER A 326 -3.12 -18.60 19.40
CA SER A 326 -3.94 -19.18 18.34
C SER A 326 -4.95 -18.23 17.68
N GLU A 327 -5.25 -17.05 18.24
CA GLU A 327 -6.28 -16.15 17.67
C GLU A 327 -5.79 -14.70 17.56
N PHE A 328 -5.71 -14.20 16.32
CA PHE A 328 -5.37 -12.80 16.06
C PHE A 328 -6.48 -11.86 16.56
N LYS A 329 -6.10 -10.75 17.19
CA LYS A 329 -7.03 -9.72 17.67
C LYS A 329 -6.82 -8.39 16.92
N LYS A 330 -7.92 -7.78 16.48
CA LYS A 330 -7.92 -6.57 15.66
C LYS A 330 -7.22 -5.38 16.33
N GLU A 331 -7.25 -5.33 17.66
CA GLU A 331 -6.57 -4.31 18.47
C GLU A 331 -5.03 -4.33 18.29
N ASP A 332 -4.48 -5.48 17.89
CA ASP A 332 -3.06 -5.68 17.67
C ASP A 332 -2.60 -5.28 16.26
N GLU A 333 -3.51 -4.94 15.33
CA GLU A 333 -3.15 -4.47 14.00
C GLU A 333 -2.11 -3.34 14.03
N TYR A 334 -1.19 -3.34 13.07
CA TYR A 334 -0.11 -2.35 12.92
C TYR A 334 0.91 -2.31 14.06
N LYS A 335 0.87 -3.22 15.05
CA LYS A 335 1.94 -3.34 16.05
C LYS A 335 3.19 -3.99 15.45
N LEU A 336 4.35 -3.72 16.04
CA LEU A 336 5.55 -4.51 15.73
C LEU A 336 5.35 -5.97 16.15
N GLY A 337 5.78 -6.90 15.30
CA GLY A 337 5.55 -8.33 15.43
C GLY A 337 4.24 -8.81 14.81
N VAL A 338 3.55 -7.98 14.02
CA VAL A 338 2.25 -8.29 13.41
C VAL A 338 2.29 -8.16 11.89
N HIS A 339 1.66 -9.11 11.21
CA HIS A 339 1.23 -8.98 9.83
C HIS A 339 -0.26 -8.61 9.81
N THR A 340 -0.60 -7.49 9.19
CA THR A 340 -1.97 -6.95 9.10
C THR A 340 -2.46 -7.02 7.66
N ALA A 341 -3.57 -7.72 7.45
CA ALA A 341 -4.37 -7.62 6.24
C ALA A 341 -5.41 -6.50 6.44
N ALA A 342 -5.11 -5.33 5.87
CA ALA A 342 -5.89 -4.12 6.10
C ALA A 342 -6.99 -3.97 5.05
N GLY A 343 -8.25 -4.08 5.48
CA GLY A 343 -9.44 -4.00 4.64
C GLY A 343 -10.18 -2.67 4.72
N ILE A 344 -11.37 -2.65 4.13
CA ILE A 344 -12.27 -1.49 4.07
C ILE A 344 -12.83 -1.11 5.45
N ASP A 345 -12.96 -2.10 6.34
CA ASP A 345 -13.42 -1.95 7.72
C ASP A 345 -12.46 -1.14 8.61
N SER A 346 -11.17 -1.07 8.24
CA SER A 346 -10.13 -0.28 8.89
C SER A 346 -9.92 1.09 8.22
N GLY A 347 -10.63 1.33 7.11
CA GLY A 347 -10.43 2.47 6.21
C GLY A 347 -9.09 2.42 5.47
N ALA A 348 -8.43 1.26 5.37
CA ALA A 348 -7.15 1.14 4.68
C ALA A 348 -7.29 1.13 3.16
N VAL A 349 -8.43 0.63 2.66
CA VAL A 349 -8.80 0.66 1.25
C VAL A 349 -10.19 1.30 1.08
N GLY A 350 -10.49 1.79 -0.11
CA GLY A 350 -11.81 2.32 -0.45
C GLY A 350 -11.89 2.79 -1.90
N ILE A 351 -12.94 3.51 -2.24
CA ILE A 351 -13.05 4.22 -3.53
C ILE A 351 -12.97 5.73 -3.31
N SER A 352 -12.45 6.48 -4.27
CA SER A 352 -12.38 7.94 -4.18
C SER A 352 -13.76 8.59 -4.30
N GLU A 353 -13.87 9.82 -3.78
CA GLU A 353 -15.13 10.55 -3.59
C GLU A 353 -16.03 10.62 -4.85
N PRO A 354 -15.52 10.84 -6.08
CA PRO A 354 -16.39 10.90 -7.25
C PRO A 354 -17.16 9.61 -7.53
N GLY A 355 -16.63 8.45 -7.10
CA GLY A 355 -17.29 7.16 -7.24
C GLY A 355 -18.43 6.93 -6.24
N HIS A 356 -18.46 7.67 -5.12
CA HIS A 356 -19.40 7.43 -4.02
C HIS A 356 -20.84 7.58 -4.45
N LYS A 357 -21.16 8.61 -5.24
CA LYS A 357 -22.55 8.87 -5.70
C LYS A 357 -23.11 7.68 -6.51
N TYR A 358 -22.30 7.05 -7.35
CA TYR A 358 -22.72 5.94 -8.19
C TYR A 358 -22.92 4.67 -7.35
N LEU A 359 -21.99 4.40 -6.42
CA LEU A 359 -22.12 3.27 -5.50
C LEU A 359 -23.37 3.39 -4.60
N ILE A 360 -23.61 4.58 -4.03
CA ILE A 360 -24.78 4.84 -3.17
C ILE A 360 -26.06 4.64 -3.97
N ALA A 361 -26.14 5.21 -5.18
CA ALA A 361 -27.32 5.08 -6.04
C ALA A 361 -27.59 3.62 -6.43
N ALA A 362 -26.54 2.87 -6.83
CA ALA A 362 -26.63 1.45 -7.13
C ALA A 362 -27.15 0.65 -5.93
N THR A 363 -26.58 0.88 -4.76
CA THR A 363 -26.92 0.14 -3.54
C THR A 363 -28.36 0.42 -3.11
N ASN A 364 -28.78 1.69 -3.10
CA ASN A 364 -30.15 2.05 -2.75
C ASN A 364 -31.17 1.44 -3.72
N LEU A 365 -30.86 1.44 -5.02
CA LEU A 365 -31.75 0.87 -6.04
C LEU A 365 -31.85 -0.67 -5.96
N ALA A 366 -30.74 -1.34 -5.66
CA ALA A 366 -30.70 -2.78 -5.49
C ALA A 366 -31.44 -3.27 -4.24
N THR A 367 -31.43 -2.47 -3.17
CA THR A 367 -31.80 -2.92 -1.82
C THR A 367 -33.05 -2.24 -1.27
N ASN A 368 -33.58 -1.23 -1.99
CA ASN A 368 -34.64 -0.33 -1.53
C ASN A 368 -34.33 0.35 -0.18
N GLN A 369 -33.04 0.59 0.11
CA GLN A 369 -32.59 1.34 1.28
C GLN A 369 -32.43 2.83 0.94
N GLN A 370 -32.26 3.66 1.98
CA GLN A 370 -31.95 5.10 1.86
C GLN A 370 -30.61 5.41 2.53
N LEU A 371 -29.54 4.78 2.04
CA LEU A 371 -28.17 5.05 2.46
C LEU A 371 -27.77 6.43 1.92
N VAL A 372 -27.17 7.28 2.77
CA VAL A 372 -26.94 8.69 2.44
C VAL A 372 -25.48 8.95 2.09
N ASN A 373 -24.57 8.23 2.75
CA ASN A 373 -23.13 8.45 2.61
C ASN A 373 -22.36 7.15 2.35
N TYR A 374 -21.07 7.29 2.00
CA TYR A 374 -20.20 6.15 1.70
C TYR A 374 -20.04 5.18 2.87
N SER A 375 -19.93 5.69 4.11
CA SER A 375 -19.78 4.84 5.29
C SER A 375 -21.02 3.99 5.58
N ASP A 376 -22.22 4.50 5.27
CA ASP A 376 -23.47 3.72 5.38
C ASP A 376 -23.45 2.54 4.40
N VAL A 377 -22.95 2.76 3.19
CA VAL A 377 -22.83 1.72 2.16
C VAL A 377 -21.78 0.68 2.55
N VAL A 378 -20.61 1.11 3.01
CA VAL A 378 -19.57 0.18 3.51
C VAL A 378 -20.13 -0.67 4.66
N ASN A 379 -20.83 -0.03 5.62
CA ASN A 379 -21.47 -0.74 6.72
C ASN A 379 -22.55 -1.72 6.24
N TYR A 380 -23.32 -1.37 5.19
CA TYR A 380 -24.28 -2.27 4.58
C TYR A 380 -23.58 -3.52 4.02
N PHE A 381 -22.54 -3.35 3.20
CA PHE A 381 -21.84 -4.48 2.58
C PHE A 381 -21.18 -5.38 3.63
N LEU A 382 -20.48 -4.80 4.61
CA LEU A 382 -19.81 -5.58 5.67
C LEU A 382 -20.78 -6.41 6.52
N ASN A 383 -21.99 -5.90 6.77
CA ASN A 383 -22.88 -6.50 7.77
C ASN A 383 -24.10 -7.22 7.18
N LYS A 384 -24.58 -6.82 6.00
CA LYS A 384 -25.90 -7.20 5.47
C LYS A 384 -25.90 -7.82 4.07
N ASP A 385 -24.92 -7.54 3.22
CA ASP A 385 -24.91 -8.10 1.86
C ASP A 385 -24.30 -9.51 1.84
N ASP A 386 -25.13 -10.52 1.60
CA ASP A 386 -24.70 -11.92 1.63
C ASP A 386 -23.71 -12.27 0.51
N VAL A 387 -23.83 -11.65 -0.68
CA VAL A 387 -22.93 -11.92 -1.81
C VAL A 387 -21.53 -11.39 -1.51
N TYR A 388 -21.44 -10.19 -0.94
CA TYR A 388 -20.18 -9.62 -0.50
C TYR A 388 -19.57 -10.43 0.64
N LYS A 389 -20.37 -10.80 1.65
CA LYS A 389 -19.88 -11.65 2.75
C LYS A 389 -19.38 -13.02 2.26
N GLN A 390 -20.06 -13.63 1.30
CA GLN A 390 -19.59 -14.87 0.66
C GLN A 390 -18.30 -14.65 -0.13
N PHE A 391 -18.18 -13.53 -0.83
CA PHE A 391 -16.95 -13.14 -1.51
C PHE A 391 -15.79 -13.01 -0.51
N LEU A 392 -16.00 -12.36 0.65
CA LEU A 392 -14.99 -12.22 1.71
C LEU A 392 -14.65 -13.55 2.39
N ALA A 393 -15.60 -14.47 2.49
CA ALA A 393 -15.38 -15.79 3.08
C ALA A 393 -14.56 -16.73 2.17
N ASN A 394 -14.34 -16.37 0.90
CA ASN A 394 -13.48 -17.13 0.02
C ASN A 394 -12.00 -16.87 0.32
N ASP A 395 -11.31 -17.95 0.73
CA ASP A 395 -9.88 -17.95 1.04
C ASP A 395 -9.00 -17.76 -0.20
N ASN A 396 -9.53 -17.98 -1.41
CA ASN A 396 -8.79 -17.80 -2.65
C ASN A 396 -9.48 -16.78 -3.56
N LEU A 397 -8.70 -15.81 -4.01
CA LEU A 397 -9.10 -14.83 -5.01
C LEU A 397 -8.73 -15.37 -6.39
N GLU A 398 -9.76 -15.58 -7.20
CA GLU A 398 -9.63 -16.16 -8.52
C GLU A 398 -10.02 -15.14 -9.58
N TYR A 399 -9.24 -15.07 -10.65
CA TYR A 399 -9.53 -14.24 -11.81
C TYR A 399 -9.14 -14.97 -13.10
N VAL A 400 -9.98 -14.86 -14.13
CA VAL A 400 -9.73 -15.46 -15.45
C VAL A 400 -9.12 -14.38 -16.33
N ALA A 401 -7.79 -14.39 -16.42
CA ALA A 401 -7.01 -13.41 -17.16
C ALA A 401 -6.80 -13.85 -18.61
N SER A 402 -6.59 -12.89 -19.51
CA SER A 402 -6.15 -13.17 -20.87
C SER A 402 -4.66 -13.54 -20.90
N LYS A 403 -4.31 -14.57 -21.67
CA LYS A 403 -2.92 -15.06 -21.84
C LYS A 403 -2.23 -14.50 -23.09
N GLY A 404 -2.99 -13.92 -24.02
CA GLY A 404 -2.51 -13.57 -25.36
C GLY A 404 -2.36 -14.80 -26.27
N VAL A 405 -1.88 -14.61 -27.50
CA VAL A 405 -1.80 -15.71 -28.48
C VAL A 405 -0.47 -16.49 -28.43
N ASP A 406 -0.59 -17.80 -28.63
CA ASP A 406 0.41 -18.60 -29.35
C ASP A 406 0.14 -18.48 -30.86
N LYS A 407 1.16 -18.26 -31.69
CA LYS A 407 1.09 -17.62 -33.04
C LYS A 407 0.08 -18.17 -34.08
N ASP A 408 -0.64 -19.25 -33.79
CA ASP A 408 -1.50 -19.99 -34.71
C ASP A 408 -3.01 -19.96 -34.37
N GLN A 409 -3.47 -19.30 -33.29
CA GLN A 409 -4.90 -19.28 -32.90
C GLN A 409 -5.56 -17.89 -33.01
N LYS A 410 -6.81 -17.83 -33.47
CA LYS A 410 -7.62 -16.58 -33.56
C LYS A 410 -8.59 -16.38 -32.39
N THR A 411 -8.49 -17.16 -31.32
CA THR A 411 -9.40 -17.14 -30.18
C THR A 411 -8.68 -16.66 -28.92
N ALA A 412 -9.36 -15.87 -28.09
CA ALA A 412 -8.84 -15.44 -26.80
C ALA A 412 -8.48 -16.67 -25.95
N GLN A 413 -7.23 -16.73 -25.50
CA GLN A 413 -6.79 -17.72 -24.52
C GLN A 413 -6.83 -17.12 -23.14
N THR A 414 -7.29 -17.90 -22.17
CA THR A 414 -7.36 -17.47 -20.78
C THR A 414 -6.54 -18.37 -19.86
N GLU A 415 -6.12 -17.80 -18.75
CA GLU A 415 -5.52 -18.52 -17.65
C GLU A 415 -6.16 -18.10 -16.33
N LYS A 416 -6.28 -19.04 -15.41
CA LYS A 416 -6.83 -18.77 -14.09
C LYS A 416 -5.72 -18.35 -13.15
N TRP A 417 -5.75 -17.11 -12.70
CA TRP A 417 -4.90 -16.65 -11.60
C TRP A 417 -5.59 -16.94 -10.28
N THR A 418 -4.83 -17.45 -9.31
CA THR A 418 -5.33 -17.77 -7.97
C THR A 418 -4.33 -17.28 -6.95
N HIS A 419 -4.77 -16.42 -6.03
CA HIS A 419 -3.98 -15.94 -4.91
C HIS A 419 -4.74 -16.14 -3.60
N PRO A 420 -4.08 -16.57 -2.51
CA PRO A 420 -4.73 -16.62 -1.21
C PRO A 420 -5.12 -15.20 -0.78
N ARG A 421 -6.30 -15.06 -0.19
CA ARG A 421 -6.72 -13.83 0.48
C ARG A 421 -5.84 -13.63 1.71
N ALA A 422 -5.27 -12.44 1.86
CA ALA A 422 -4.43 -12.14 3.00
C ALA A 422 -5.23 -12.17 4.31
N LYS A 423 -4.61 -12.68 5.37
CA LYS A 423 -5.18 -12.71 6.72
C LYS A 423 -4.19 -12.09 7.71
N SER A 424 -4.71 -11.42 8.74
CA SER A 424 -3.86 -10.89 9.80
C SER A 424 -3.36 -12.02 10.72
N PHE A 425 -2.09 -11.97 11.12
CA PHE A 425 -1.49 -12.94 12.04
C PHE A 425 -0.29 -12.36 12.80
N TYR A 426 0.10 -13.03 13.87
CA TYR A 426 1.30 -12.69 14.63
C TYR A 426 2.56 -13.24 13.96
N LEU A 427 3.50 -12.36 13.62
CA LEU A 427 4.84 -12.74 13.15
C LEU A 427 5.74 -13.19 14.30
N SER A 428 5.47 -12.69 15.50
CA SER A 428 6.28 -12.88 16.71
C SER A 428 5.38 -13.26 17.90
N THR A 429 5.96 -13.77 18.99
CA THR A 429 5.25 -13.98 20.27
C THR A 429 5.23 -12.73 21.16
N ALA A 430 6.00 -11.70 20.81
CA ALA A 430 6.06 -10.44 21.56
C ALA A 430 6.32 -9.23 20.64
N SER A 431 5.90 -8.05 21.08
CA SER A 431 6.23 -6.78 20.45
C SER A 431 7.53 -6.19 21.01
N SER A 432 8.27 -5.44 20.19
CA SER A 432 9.54 -4.81 20.56
C SER A 432 9.36 -3.36 21.02
N ASP A 433 10.14 -2.91 22.02
CA ASP A 433 10.26 -1.49 22.41
C ASP A 433 11.44 -0.76 21.76
N VAL A 434 12.16 -1.40 20.84
CA VAL A 434 13.42 -0.90 20.30
C VAL A 434 13.27 0.49 19.68
N PHE A 435 12.21 0.72 18.89
CA PHE A 435 12.01 2.03 18.26
C PHE A 435 11.57 3.10 19.27
N LYS A 436 10.71 2.76 20.22
CA LYS A 436 10.36 3.65 21.33
C LYS A 436 11.60 4.13 22.08
N LYS A 437 12.50 3.22 22.47
CA LYS A 437 13.75 3.57 23.16
C LYS A 437 14.65 4.47 22.31
N ALA A 438 14.75 4.18 21.01
CA ALA A 438 15.49 5.03 20.08
C ALA A 438 14.88 6.43 19.96
N TYR A 439 13.56 6.52 19.96
CA TYR A 439 12.81 7.78 19.91
C TYR A 439 13.01 8.62 21.18
N GLU A 440 12.89 8.00 22.36
CA GLU A 440 13.14 8.66 23.66
C GLU A 440 14.58 9.17 23.77
N LEU A 441 15.57 8.38 23.31
CA LEU A 441 16.97 8.79 23.30
C LEU A 441 17.22 9.96 22.33
N ALA A 442 16.57 9.95 21.16
CA ALA A 442 16.69 11.07 20.22
C ALA A 442 16.10 12.35 20.81
N ASP A 443 14.96 12.26 21.49
CA ASP A 443 14.34 13.41 22.17
C ASP A 443 15.24 13.99 23.28
N GLN A 444 15.90 13.14 24.07
CA GLN A 444 16.89 13.56 25.06
C GLN A 444 18.07 14.29 24.39
N LYS A 445 18.62 13.73 23.30
CA LYS A 445 19.72 14.34 22.57
C LYS A 445 19.35 15.68 21.93
N ASP A 446 18.13 15.81 21.41
CA ASP A 446 17.66 17.08 20.85
C ASP A 446 17.52 18.17 21.92
N LYS A 447 17.16 17.81 23.16
CA LYS A 447 17.12 18.74 24.31
C LYS A 447 18.51 19.18 24.77
N GLU A 448 19.50 18.31 24.62
CA GLU A 448 20.90 18.57 25.03
C GLU A 448 21.75 19.19 23.90
N ALA A 449 21.25 19.22 22.67
CA ALA A 449 22.02 19.65 21.50
C ALA A 449 22.29 21.17 21.50
N ASP A 450 23.54 21.54 21.17
CA ASP A 450 23.90 22.91 20.82
C ASP A 450 23.18 23.33 19.54
N GLN A 451 22.21 24.22 19.68
CA GLN A 451 21.37 24.70 18.58
C GLN A 451 22.13 25.52 17.54
N ASN A 452 23.35 26.00 17.87
CA ASN A 452 24.21 26.64 16.88
C ASN A 452 24.86 25.63 15.94
N LYS A 453 24.94 24.37 16.35
CA LYS A 453 25.56 23.27 15.61
C LYS A 453 24.55 22.34 14.98
N TYR A 454 23.44 22.05 15.66
CA TYR A 454 22.41 21.12 15.21
C TYR A 454 21.08 21.85 15.02
N PRO A 455 20.41 21.70 13.86
CA PRO A 455 19.05 22.17 13.67
C PRO A 455 18.09 21.62 14.73
N LYS A 456 16.98 22.33 14.97
CA LYS A 456 15.92 21.85 15.86
C LYS A 456 15.40 20.47 15.42
N ASP A 457 15.23 19.58 16.41
CA ASP A 457 14.77 18.19 16.28
C ASP A 457 15.65 17.33 15.36
N TYR A 458 16.96 17.64 15.28
CA TYR A 458 17.92 16.98 14.39
C TYR A 458 17.92 15.45 14.53
N TYR A 459 18.04 14.94 15.75
CA TYR A 459 18.16 13.49 15.98
C TYR A 459 16.84 12.78 15.71
N LYS A 460 15.71 13.37 16.14
CA LYS A 460 14.38 12.79 15.84
C LYS A 460 14.11 12.73 14.34
N LYS A 461 14.49 13.76 13.57
CA LYS A 461 14.31 13.80 12.11
C LYS A 461 15.06 12.69 11.36
N LEU A 462 16.17 12.19 11.90
CA LEU A 462 16.95 11.11 11.26
C LEU A 462 16.35 9.72 11.47
N LEU A 463 15.42 9.55 12.42
CA LEU A 463 14.99 8.22 12.87
C LEU A 463 14.20 7.43 11.83
N VAL A 464 13.39 8.09 11.02
CA VAL A 464 12.48 7.43 10.08
C VAL A 464 12.86 7.80 8.64
N ALA A 465 13.02 6.77 7.80
CA ALA A 465 13.23 6.97 6.38
C ALA A 465 12.66 5.80 5.56
N GLN A 466 12.31 6.10 4.31
CA GLN A 466 11.80 5.14 3.33
C GLN A 466 12.94 4.55 2.50
N ILE A 467 12.81 3.29 2.10
CA ILE A 467 13.62 2.71 1.04
C ILE A 467 12.71 2.39 -0.13
N LEU A 468 13.04 2.95 -1.30
CA LEU A 468 12.29 2.71 -2.52
C LEU A 468 12.57 1.30 -3.07
N SER A 469 11.68 0.80 -3.92
CA SER A 469 11.60 -0.62 -4.25
C SER A 469 12.72 -1.06 -5.20
N PHE A 470 13.20 -0.21 -6.10
CA PHE A 470 14.25 -0.55 -7.07
C PHE A 470 14.98 0.69 -7.60
N PRO A 471 16.12 0.56 -8.32
CA PRO A 471 17.01 1.67 -8.70
C PRO A 471 16.38 2.82 -9.51
N GLY A 472 15.28 2.55 -10.21
CA GLY A 472 14.58 3.52 -11.05
C GLY A 472 13.44 4.26 -10.36
N ASP A 473 13.11 3.89 -9.12
CA ASP A 473 12.03 4.52 -8.38
C ASP A 473 12.35 5.97 -8.01
N ILE A 474 11.32 6.81 -8.04
CA ILE A 474 11.37 8.20 -7.62
C ILE A 474 10.30 8.46 -6.56
N LEU A 475 10.52 9.49 -5.74
CA LEU A 475 9.62 9.85 -4.65
C LEU A 475 8.58 10.92 -5.04
N ALA A 476 8.94 11.87 -5.90
CA ALA A 476 8.11 13.04 -6.21
C ALA A 476 7.33 12.85 -7.52
N ASP A 477 6.47 11.84 -7.55
CA ASP A 477 5.71 11.42 -8.73
C ASP A 477 4.19 11.36 -8.51
N GLY A 478 3.71 11.77 -7.33
CA GLY A 478 2.30 11.70 -6.93
C GLY A 478 1.80 10.27 -6.68
N ALA A 479 2.65 9.26 -6.84
CA ALA A 479 2.25 7.87 -6.91
C ALA A 479 2.50 7.12 -5.58
N PHE A 480 2.63 5.81 -5.69
CA PHE A 480 2.74 4.87 -4.58
C PHE A 480 3.82 5.24 -3.55
N ASN A 481 5.05 5.48 -4.03
CA ASN A 481 6.17 5.81 -3.15
C ASN A 481 5.96 7.16 -2.44
N GLU A 482 5.41 8.16 -3.13
CA GLU A 482 5.09 9.46 -2.53
C GLU A 482 4.06 9.33 -1.40
N LYS A 483 3.04 8.48 -1.56
CA LYS A 483 2.04 8.27 -0.49
C LYS A 483 2.62 7.61 0.74
N ILE A 484 3.52 6.64 0.57
CA ILE A 484 4.25 6.04 1.69
C ILE A 484 5.04 7.13 2.43
N PHE A 485 5.75 7.98 1.70
CA PHE A 485 6.50 9.09 2.27
C PHE A 485 5.60 10.09 3.00
N ASN A 486 4.46 10.43 2.41
CA ASN A 486 3.48 11.31 3.04
C ASN A 486 2.96 10.74 4.37
N GLY A 487 3.02 9.42 4.58
CA GLY A 487 2.78 8.82 5.88
C GLY A 487 3.87 9.08 6.92
N ILE A 488 5.14 9.15 6.50
CA ILE A 488 6.25 9.60 7.35
C ILE A 488 6.06 11.08 7.71
N VAL A 489 5.68 11.91 6.74
CA VAL A 489 5.34 13.33 6.96
C VAL A 489 4.23 13.46 8.00
N LYS A 490 3.11 12.74 7.82
CA LYS A 490 1.98 12.74 8.77
C LYS A 490 2.39 12.29 10.17
N PHE A 491 3.25 11.27 10.29
CA PHE A 491 3.78 10.83 11.58
C PHE A 491 4.55 11.96 12.29
N TYR A 492 5.47 12.63 11.59
CA TYR A 492 6.23 13.73 12.18
C TYR A 492 5.34 14.94 12.53
N GLU A 493 4.35 15.25 11.70
CA GLU A 493 3.37 16.31 11.98
C GLU A 493 2.59 16.03 13.28
N GLN A 494 2.21 14.78 13.54
CA GLN A 494 1.51 14.37 14.78
C GLN A 494 2.35 14.59 16.05
N VAL A 495 3.67 14.61 15.94
CA VAL A 495 4.61 14.86 17.05
C VAL A 495 5.21 16.27 17.02
N GLY A 496 4.64 17.17 16.20
CA GLY A 496 5.04 18.57 16.13
C GLY A 496 6.37 18.84 15.40
N ILE A 497 6.82 17.90 14.55
CA ILE A 497 8.05 18.01 13.77
C ILE A 497 7.68 18.23 12.30
N THR A 498 8.26 19.25 11.68
CA THR A 498 8.15 19.47 10.23
C THR A 498 9.35 18.85 9.52
N ILE A 499 9.09 18.05 8.49
CA ILE A 499 10.10 17.55 7.55
C ILE A 499 9.78 18.06 6.13
N PRO A 500 10.76 18.08 5.21
CA PRO A 500 10.52 18.46 3.82
C PRO A 500 9.46 17.56 3.18
N LYS A 501 8.57 18.16 2.38
CA LYS A 501 7.61 17.43 1.55
C LYS A 501 8.18 17.26 0.14
N PRO A 502 7.80 16.20 -0.60
CA PRO A 502 8.01 16.15 -2.05
C PRO A 502 7.41 17.42 -2.64
N ASN A 503 8.13 18.11 -3.54
CA ASN A 503 7.67 19.37 -4.11
C ASN A 503 6.22 19.20 -4.61
N GLN A 504 5.28 19.88 -3.95
CA GLN A 504 3.94 20.07 -4.50
C GLN A 504 4.13 20.98 -5.72
N LYS A 505 4.13 20.38 -6.90
CA LYS A 505 4.13 21.14 -8.15
C LYS A 505 2.77 21.75 -8.40
#